data_AF-A0A3M3ATE3-F1
#
_entry.id   AF-A0A3M3ATE3-F1
#
_cell.length_a   1.000
_cell.length_b   1.000
_cell.length_c   1.000
_cell.angle_alpha   90.00
_cell.angle_beta   90.00
_cell.angle_gamma   90.00
#
_symmetry.space_group_name_H-M   'P 1'
#
loop_
_entity.id
_entity.type
_entity.pdbx_description
1 polymer ?
#
loop_
_entity_poly.entity_id
_entity_poly.type
_entity_poly.pdbx_seq_one_letter_code
_entity_poly.pdbx_strand_id
1 'polypeptide(L)' 'SALCLIDTYPPAAMRSAVLKEVLSDWLESRSDFWSTDDDGLSAMAYYLELFGRWSPLPLEAPVLLLQAE' A
#
# COMPACT_ATOMS: atom_id res chain seq x y z
N SER A 1 -0.24 13.74 19.01
CA SER A 1 -0.75 12.97 17.86
C SER A 1 -0.16 11.57 17.93
N ALA A 2 -0.84 10.56 17.39
CA ALA A 2 -0.36 9.18 17.33
C ALA A 2 -0.70 8.60 15.94
N LEU A 3 0.09 7.63 15.47
CA LEU A 3 -0.12 6.95 14.19
C LEU A 3 -0.48 5.49 14.41
N CYS A 4 -1.53 5.01 13.74
CA CYS A 4 -1.84 3.59 13.66
C CYS A 4 -1.50 3.10 12.25
N LEU A 5 -0.60 2.14 12.16
CA LEU A 5 -0.23 1.42 10.95
C LEU A 5 -0.91 0.06 10.98
N ILE A 6 -1.70 -0.24 9.95
CA ILE A 6 -2.43 -1.51 9.83
C ILE A 6 -1.80 -2.26 8.68
N ASP A 7 -1.27 -3.43 8.98
CA ASP A 7 -0.63 -4.39 8.07
C ASP A 7 0.32 -3.71 7.06
N THR A 8 1.05 -2.71 7.55
CA THR A 8 1.85 -1.83 6.71
C THR A 8 3.22 -2.43 6.47
N TYR A 9 3.50 -2.78 5.22
CA TYR A 9 4.82 -3.25 4.81
C TYR A 9 5.79 -2.06 4.62
N PRO A 10 7.05 -2.17 5.07
CA PRO A 10 8.04 -1.18 4.71
C PRO A 10 8.28 -1.19 3.19
N PRO A 11 8.58 -0.03 2.57
CA PRO A 11 8.82 0.08 1.13
C PRO A 11 9.74 -1.00 0.54
N ALA A 12 10.81 -1.37 1.26
CA ALA A 12 11.77 -2.39 0.84
C ALA A 12 11.24 -3.84 0.89
N ALA A 13 10.13 -4.08 1.61
CA ALA A 13 9.44 -5.36 1.69
C ALA A 13 8.32 -5.51 0.65
N MET A 14 7.83 -4.40 0.07
CA MET A 14 7.00 -4.39 -1.15
C MET A 14 7.85 -4.79 -2.37
N ARG A 15 8.33 -6.03 -2.39
CA ARG A 15 8.97 -6.64 -3.55
C ARG A 15 7.91 -7.18 -4.51
N SER A 16 8.31 -7.35 -5.77
CA SER A 16 7.41 -7.69 -6.88
C SER A 16 6.49 -8.90 -6.66
N ALA A 17 6.91 -9.91 -5.88
CA ALA A 17 6.10 -11.10 -5.61
C ALA A 17 4.87 -10.79 -4.72
N VAL A 18 5.07 -10.07 -3.60
CA VAL A 18 3.98 -9.67 -2.70
C VAL A 18 3.04 -8.68 -3.40
N LEU A 19 3.61 -7.73 -4.16
CA LEU A 19 2.81 -6.75 -4.89
C LEU A 19 1.93 -7.42 -5.96
N LYS A 20 2.43 -8.47 -6.63
CA LYS A 20 1.66 -9.22 -7.62
C LYS A 20 0.46 -9.93 -6.98
N GLU A 21 0.65 -10.56 -5.83
CA GLU A 21 -0.41 -11.25 -5.08
C GLU A 21 -1.48 -10.25 -4.64
N VAL A 22 -1.07 -9.16 -3.97
CA VAL A 22 -1.98 -8.08 -3.54
C VAL A 22 -2.76 -7.48 -4.71
N LEU A 23 -2.12 -7.23 -5.85
CA LEU A 23 -2.81 -6.67 -7.02
C LEU A 23 -3.74 -7.68 -7.70
N SER A 24 -3.47 -8.98 -7.57
CA SER A 24 -4.33 -10.04 -8.10
C SER A 24 -5.59 -10.16 -7.23
N ASP A 25 -5.41 -10.24 -5.91
CA ASP A 25 -6.51 -10.25 -4.93
C ASP A 25 -7.33 -8.97 -5.00
N TRP A 26 -6.66 -7.82 -5.19
CA TRP A 26 -7.32 -6.57 -5.50
C TRP A 26 -8.20 -6.79 -6.75
N LEU A 27 -7.64 -7.14 -7.90
CA LEU A 27 -8.43 -7.31 -9.13
C LEU A 27 -9.61 -8.31 -9.01
N GLU A 28 -9.51 -9.31 -8.14
CA GLU A 28 -10.54 -10.32 -7.86
C GLU A 28 -11.62 -9.84 -6.86
N SER A 29 -11.28 -8.96 -5.92
CA SER A 29 -12.17 -8.43 -4.87
C SER A 29 -13.02 -7.23 -5.32
N ARG A 30 -13.31 -7.12 -6.62
CA ARG A 30 -14.11 -6.02 -7.19
C ARG A 30 -15.42 -5.85 -6.44
N SER A 31 -15.59 -4.65 -5.88
CA SER A 31 -16.79 -4.24 -5.14
C SER A 31 -17.41 -3.00 -5.78
N ASP A 32 -18.54 -2.55 -5.24
CA ASP A 32 -19.25 -1.38 -5.76
C ASP A 32 -18.47 -0.06 -5.62
N PHE A 33 -17.39 -0.03 -4.81
CA PHE A 33 -16.52 1.13 -4.61
C PHE A 33 -15.24 1.09 -5.44
N TRP A 34 -15.17 0.14 -6.38
CA TRP A 34 -14.01 -0.04 -7.23
C TRP A 34 -13.98 0.97 -8.37
N SER A 35 -12.83 1.61 -8.59
CA SER A 35 -12.57 2.32 -9.84
C SER A 35 -11.45 1.65 -10.62
N THR A 36 -11.77 1.21 -11.83
CA THR A 36 -10.78 0.83 -12.86
C THR A 36 -10.78 1.85 -14.00
N ASP A 37 -11.24 3.07 -13.74
CA ASP A 37 -11.06 4.15 -14.70
C ASP A 37 -9.57 4.46 -14.91
N ASP A 38 -9.28 5.07 -16.05
CA ASP A 38 -7.89 5.36 -16.42
C ASP A 38 -7.22 6.27 -15.39
N ASP A 39 -7.97 7.18 -14.77
CA ASP A 39 -7.47 8.08 -13.72
C ASP A 39 -7.09 7.31 -12.44
N GLY A 40 -7.95 6.42 -11.95
CA GLY A 40 -7.69 5.60 -10.77
C GLY A 40 -6.53 4.63 -10.97
N LEU A 41 -6.45 3.99 -12.14
CA LEU A 41 -5.35 3.09 -12.48
C LEU A 41 -4.02 3.84 -12.64
N SER A 42 -4.04 5.03 -13.27
CA SER A 42 -2.85 5.86 -13.42
C SER A 42 -2.36 6.41 -12.09
N ALA A 43 -3.27 6.82 -11.21
CA ALA A 43 -2.94 7.26 -9.85
C ALA A 43 -2.33 6.10 -9.03
N MET A 44 -2.93 4.91 -9.09
CA MET A 44 -2.40 3.73 -8.41
C MET A 44 -0.98 3.40 -8.89
N ALA A 45 -0.75 3.36 -10.21
CA ALA A 45 0.57 3.10 -10.78
C ALA A 45 1.60 4.13 -10.28
N TYR A 46 1.24 5.41 -10.26
CA TYR A 46 2.11 6.48 -9.76
C TYR A 46 2.45 6.30 -8.27
N TYR A 47 1.48 5.99 -7.41
CA TYR A 47 1.74 5.79 -5.98
C TYR A 47 2.57 4.55 -5.69
N LEU A 48 2.37 3.46 -6.43
CA LEU A 48 3.19 2.25 -6.31
C LEU A 48 4.66 2.56 -6.66
N GLU A 49 4.91 3.33 -7.71
CA GLU A 49 6.27 3.75 -8.08
C GLU A 49 6.88 4.69 -7.02
N LEU A 50 6.12 5.69 -6.57
CA LEU A 50 6.56 6.66 -5.56
C LEU A 50 6.98 5.94 -4.28
N PHE A 51 6.13 5.07 -3.74
CA PHE A 51 6.40 4.39 -2.49
C PHE A 51 7.44 3.27 -2.63
N GLY A 52 7.56 2.62 -3.80
CA GLY A 52 8.61 1.62 -4.05
C GLY A 52 10.04 2.18 -3.98
N ARG A 53 10.21 3.49 -4.17
CA ARG A 53 11.52 4.18 -4.07
C ARG A 53 11.66 5.03 -2.80
N TRP A 54 10.59 5.15 -2.02
CA TRP A 54 10.57 6.03 -0.87
C TRP A 54 11.33 5.43 0.31
N SER A 55 12.12 6.27 0.97
CA SER A 55 12.79 5.95 2.24
C SER A 55 12.28 6.90 3.31
N PRO A 56 11.33 6.46 4.18
CA PRO A 56 10.76 7.32 5.21
C PRO A 56 11.78 7.65 6.30
N LEU A 57 11.71 8.88 6.81
CA LEU A 57 12.38 9.25 8.05
C LEU A 57 11.63 8.67 9.27
N PRO A 58 12.31 8.49 10.41
CA PRO A 58 11.66 8.10 11.65
C PRO A 58 10.53 9.06 12.03
N LEU A 59 9.43 8.51 12.52
CA LEU A 59 8.28 9.29 13.00
C LEU A 59 8.52 9.73 14.44
N GLU A 60 8.25 10.99 14.74
CA GLU A 60 8.32 11.53 16.11
C GLU A 60 7.09 11.18 16.95
N ALA A 61 5.96 10.88 16.30
CA ALA A 61 4.73 10.50 16.98
C ALA A 61 4.77 9.03 17.44
N PRO A 62 4.13 8.68 18.58
CA PRO A 62 3.91 7.29 18.96
C PRO A 62 3.22 6.50 17.83
N VAL A 63 3.75 5.31 17.54
CA VAL A 63 3.25 4.41 16.49
C VAL A 63 2.69 3.14 17.10
N LEU A 64 1.47 2.76 16.73
CA LEU A 64 0.90 1.43 16.92
C LEU A 64 0.95 0.71 15.58
N LEU A 65 1.59 -0.45 15.51
CA LEU A 65 1.55 -1.33 14.34
C LEU A 65 0.67 -2.55 14.65
N LEU A 66 -0.38 -2.75 13.87
CA LEU A 66 -1.23 -3.93 13.88
C LEU A 66 -0.87 -4.77 12.66
N GLN A 67 -0.64 -6.08 12.83
CA GLN A 67 -0.30 -6.98 11.73
C GLN A 67 -1.40 -8.02 11.58
N ALA A 68 -1.70 -8.41 10.33
CA ALA A 68 -2.55 -9.57 10.08
C ALA A 68 -1.83 -10.85 10.56
N GLU A 69 -2.61 -11.86 11.00
CA GLU A 69 -2.10 -13.17 11.39
C GLU A 69 -1.83 -14.08 10.19
#